data_AF-A0A971A9K4-F1
#
_entry.id   AF-A0A971A9K4-F1
#
_cell.length_a   1.000
_cell.length_b   1.000
_cell.length_c   1.000
_cell.angle_alpha   90.00
_cell.angle_beta   90.00
_cell.angle_gamma   90.00
#
_symmetry.space_group_name_H-M   'P 1'
#
loop_
_entity.id
_entity.type
_entity.pdbx_description
1 polymer ?
#
loop_
_entity_poly.entity_id
_entity_poly.type
_entity_poly.pdbx_seq_one_letter_code
_entity_poly.pdbx_strand_id
1 'polypeptide(L)'
;MIIQNAACIPVYLYKDNYRISLHNEKLKGKKINAMLGLTSEGDQIILSPYNMERLVSTSDLNNLSMYLNLIDFKGRQTVNDLDLRQITSPPEQSEYLEIFLNQHFNLENSYISYKNIGNTESELILLYIFYQTRKFNKFNDEINGTFTISIDTTSNNENIKLSNYVDRTLSKLPIKQIITQMNYDELSYGYLDIIGKNGERLEYLPLYFINDYRSKEIYLDGIVIDFEKSFYCNRNIVDYSQMDPNDINPIVLTFIY
;
A
#
# COMPACT_ATOMS: atom_id res chain seq x y z
N MET A 1 -5.58 11.11 5.67
CA MET A 1 -4.11 11.33 5.72
C MET A 1 -3.65 12.06 4.45
N ILE A 2 -2.62 12.91 4.50
CA ILE A 2 -1.96 13.46 3.29
C ILE A 2 -0.66 12.68 3.03
N ILE A 3 -0.49 12.14 1.82
CA ILE A 3 0.67 11.36 1.39
C ILE A 3 1.39 12.06 0.23
N GLN A 4 2.73 11.99 0.26
CA GLN A 4 3.59 12.43 -0.84
C GLN A 4 4.28 11.24 -1.49
N ASN A 5 4.73 10.29 -0.67
CA ASN A 5 5.32 9.04 -1.13
C ASN A 5 4.88 7.90 -0.23
N ALA A 6 4.81 6.70 -0.79
CA ALA A 6 4.63 5.44 -0.09
C ALA A 6 5.66 4.43 -0.61
N ALA A 7 6.42 3.81 0.29
CA ALA A 7 7.24 2.64 -0.01
C ALA A 7 6.51 1.40 0.51
N CYS A 8 6.39 0.38 -0.34
CA CYS A 8 5.94 -0.94 0.06
C CYS A 8 7.18 -1.81 0.35
N ILE A 9 7.25 -2.41 1.53
CA ILE A 9 8.36 -3.25 1.95
C ILE A 9 7.83 -4.66 2.23
N PRO A 10 8.23 -5.68 1.45
CA PRO A 10 7.93 -7.05 1.78
C PRO A 10 8.77 -7.50 2.99
N VAL A 11 8.10 -7.99 4.03
CA VAL A 11 8.72 -8.48 5.26
C VAL A 11 8.50 -9.98 5.36
N TYR A 12 9.59 -10.73 5.17
CA TYR A 12 9.62 -12.19 5.25
C TYR A 12 9.95 -12.67 6.66
N LEU A 13 8.98 -13.30 7.30
CA LEU A 13 9.06 -13.84 8.64
C LEU A 13 9.39 -15.33 8.57
N TYR A 14 10.67 -15.66 8.45
CA TYR A 14 11.12 -17.05 8.50
C TYR A 14 10.97 -17.67 9.89
N LYS A 15 10.74 -18.97 9.93
CA LYS A 15 10.78 -19.77 11.16
C LYS A 15 12.16 -19.66 11.82
N ASP A 16 12.19 -19.76 13.15
CA ASP A 16 13.38 -19.69 14.01
C ASP A 16 14.20 -18.38 13.97
N ASN A 17 13.76 -17.38 13.21
CA ASN A 17 14.28 -16.03 13.26
C ASN A 17 13.53 -15.21 14.31
N TYR A 18 14.27 -14.35 15.03
CA TYR A 18 13.73 -13.52 16.11
C TYR A 18 13.69 -12.03 15.80
N ARG A 19 14.35 -11.61 14.71
CA ARG A 19 14.54 -10.21 14.36
C ARG A 19 14.76 -10.02 12.87
N ILE A 20 14.06 -9.04 12.28
CA ILE A 20 14.25 -8.59 10.90
C ILE A 20 14.56 -7.10 10.90
N SER A 21 15.63 -6.72 10.22
CA SER A 21 15.96 -5.30 10.00
C SER A 21 15.00 -4.67 8.99
N LEU A 22 14.67 -3.41 9.21
CA LEU A 22 13.86 -2.60 8.29
C LEU A 22 14.71 -1.82 7.27
N HIS A 23 15.96 -2.23 7.08
CA HIS A 23 16.90 -1.56 6.18
C HIS A 23 16.31 -1.40 4.77
N ASN A 24 16.21 -0.16 4.30
CA ASN A 24 15.75 0.17 2.95
C ASN A 24 16.44 1.45 2.47
N GLU A 25 17.32 1.33 1.47
CA GLU A 25 18.10 2.46 0.94
C GLU A 25 17.22 3.59 0.37
N LYS A 26 16.03 3.28 -0.18
CA LYS A 26 15.10 4.31 -0.70
C LYS A 26 14.63 5.29 0.39
N LEU A 27 14.60 4.81 1.64
CA LEU A 27 14.09 5.55 2.81
C LEU A 27 15.19 6.22 3.62
N LYS A 28 16.46 6.06 3.23
CA LYS A 28 17.60 6.63 3.95
C LYS A 28 17.50 8.15 4.04
N GLY A 29 17.52 8.66 5.28
CA GLY A 29 17.44 10.10 5.57
C GLY A 29 16.09 10.75 5.22
N LYS A 30 15.05 9.96 4.90
CA LYS A 30 13.70 10.49 4.66
C LYS A 30 12.97 10.70 5.99
N LYS A 31 12.09 11.69 6.02
CA LYS A 31 11.17 11.86 7.15
C LYS A 31 9.98 10.94 6.95
N ILE A 32 9.81 10.01 7.87
CA ILE A 32 8.71 9.06 7.87
C ILE A 32 7.52 9.71 8.57
N ASN A 33 6.39 9.73 7.89
CA ASN A 33 5.16 10.36 8.36
C ASN A 33 4.29 9.36 9.11
N ALA A 34 4.07 8.20 8.49
CA ALA A 34 3.26 7.13 9.05
C ALA A 34 3.74 5.75 8.56
N MET A 35 3.34 4.71 9.28
CA MET A 35 3.54 3.32 8.89
C MET A 35 2.26 2.52 9.12
N LEU A 36 2.02 1.55 8.25
CA LEU A 36 0.98 0.54 8.43
C LEU A 36 1.40 -0.79 7.82
N GLY A 37 0.85 -1.89 8.33
CA GLY A 37 0.96 -3.23 7.78
C GLY A 37 -0.28 -3.61 6.98
N LEU A 38 -0.10 -4.50 6.02
CA LEU A 38 -1.18 -5.13 5.25
C LEU A 38 -1.08 -6.65 5.41
N THR A 39 -2.22 -7.26 5.74
CA THR A 39 -2.41 -8.71 5.88
C THR A 39 -3.70 -9.14 5.21
N SER A 40 -3.84 -10.45 4.97
CA SER A 40 -5.09 -11.04 4.50
C SER A 40 -6.09 -11.21 5.66
N GLU A 41 -7.37 -11.39 5.35
CA GLU A 41 -8.42 -11.64 6.36
C GLU A 41 -9.12 -12.97 6.09
N GLY A 42 -9.21 -13.83 7.10
CA GLY A 42 -9.87 -15.15 7.00
C GLY A 42 -9.49 -15.92 5.73
N ASP A 43 -10.51 -16.24 4.94
CA ASP A 43 -10.39 -16.99 3.68
C ASP A 43 -10.05 -16.09 2.48
N GLN A 44 -10.03 -14.77 2.65
CA GLN A 44 -9.56 -13.85 1.63
C GLN A 44 -8.05 -13.97 1.49
N ILE A 45 -7.62 -14.37 0.30
CA ILE A 45 -6.21 -14.48 -0.02
C ILE A 45 -5.80 -13.25 -0.82
N ILE A 46 -4.92 -12.46 -0.22
CA ILE A 46 -4.25 -11.34 -0.88
C ILE A 46 -2.87 -11.82 -1.30
N LEU A 47 -2.50 -11.54 -2.54
CA LEU A 47 -1.17 -11.86 -3.06
C LEU A 47 -0.28 -10.62 -3.08
N SER A 48 1.01 -10.81 -2.82
CA SER A 48 2.01 -9.76 -2.90
C SER A 48 2.11 -9.16 -4.32
N PRO A 49 2.35 -7.85 -4.46
CA PRO A 49 2.55 -7.22 -5.76
C PRO A 49 3.88 -7.62 -6.43
N TYR A 50 4.85 -8.10 -5.65
CA TYR A 50 6.20 -8.45 -6.09
C TYR A 50 6.31 -9.88 -6.62
N ASN A 51 5.57 -10.79 -6.00
CA ASN A 51 5.55 -12.21 -6.27
C ASN A 51 4.17 -12.73 -5.84
N MET A 52 3.63 -13.70 -6.57
CA MET A 52 2.29 -14.27 -6.31
C MET A 52 2.22 -15.09 -5.00
N GLU A 53 3.00 -14.71 -3.99
CA GLU A 53 3.00 -15.25 -2.64
C GLU A 53 1.86 -14.63 -1.82
N ARG A 54 1.21 -15.46 -1.03
CA ARG A 54 0.11 -15.05 -0.15
C ARG A 54 0.65 -14.21 1.01
N LEU A 55 -0.06 -13.13 1.32
CA LEU A 55 0.13 -12.41 2.57
C LEU A 55 -0.45 -13.21 3.74
N VAL A 56 0.25 -13.16 4.87
CA VAL A 56 -0.19 -13.81 6.11
C VAL A 56 -1.61 -13.35 6.47
N SER A 57 -2.43 -14.27 6.96
CA SER A 57 -3.77 -13.94 7.43
C SER A 57 -3.72 -13.25 8.79
N THR A 58 -4.74 -12.46 9.10
CA THR A 58 -4.87 -11.80 10.41
C THR A 58 -4.99 -12.83 11.55
N SER A 59 -5.57 -14.01 11.28
CA SER A 59 -5.59 -15.14 12.22
C SER A 59 -4.20 -15.69 12.48
N ASP A 60 -3.39 -15.87 11.44
CA ASP A 60 -2.02 -16.40 11.58
C ASP A 60 -1.11 -15.35 12.23
N LEU A 61 -1.36 -14.07 11.98
CA LEU A 61 -0.68 -12.94 12.61
C LEU A 61 -0.70 -13.00 14.14
N ASN A 62 -1.80 -13.49 14.72
CA ASN A 62 -1.94 -13.66 16.17
C ASN A 62 -0.94 -14.67 16.73
N ASN A 63 -0.44 -15.58 15.90
CA ASN A 63 0.56 -16.58 16.24
C ASN A 63 1.99 -16.08 15.95
N LEU A 64 2.23 -14.82 15.60
CA LEU A 64 3.56 -14.35 15.19
C LEU A 64 4.26 -13.43 16.21
N SER A 65 3.60 -13.07 17.32
CA SER A 65 4.14 -12.20 18.41
C SER A 65 5.13 -11.15 17.91
N MET A 66 4.68 -10.25 17.02
CA MET A 66 5.56 -9.30 16.33
C MET A 66 5.51 -7.92 16.96
N TYR A 67 6.68 -7.33 17.12
CA TYR A 67 6.86 -6.04 17.77
C TYR A 67 7.79 -5.15 16.96
N LEU A 68 7.28 -3.98 16.57
CA LEU A 68 7.99 -2.94 15.85
C LEU A 68 8.86 -2.12 16.80
N ASN A 69 10.12 -1.96 16.44
CA ASN A 69 11.12 -1.21 17.17
C ASN A 69 11.79 -0.18 16.24
N LEU A 70 11.53 1.11 16.49
CA LEU A 70 12.07 2.20 15.68
C LEU A 70 13.11 3.00 16.45
N ILE A 71 14.28 3.17 15.85
CA ILE A 71 15.44 3.85 16.43
C ILE A 71 15.75 5.11 15.61
N ASP A 72 15.97 6.24 16.28
CA ASP A 72 16.38 7.48 15.63
C ASP A 72 17.88 7.50 15.29
N PHE A 73 18.33 8.50 14.54
CA PHE A 73 19.75 8.66 14.21
C PHE A 73 20.66 8.95 15.40
N LYS A 74 20.11 9.24 16.58
CA LYS A 74 20.86 9.41 17.84
C LYS A 74 20.94 8.11 18.64
N GLY A 75 20.42 7.00 18.12
CA GLY A 75 20.37 5.71 18.80
C GLY A 75 19.26 5.62 19.87
N ARG A 76 18.33 6.57 19.92
CA ARG A 76 17.21 6.53 20.87
C ARG A 76 16.07 5.73 20.30
N GLN A 77 15.53 4.83 21.12
CA GLN A 77 14.34 4.07 20.78
C GLN A 77 13.12 4.99 20.87
N THR A 78 12.50 5.24 19.72
CA THR A 78 11.35 6.14 19.59
C THR A 78 10.04 5.37 19.65
N VAL A 79 10.04 4.17 19.06
CA VAL A 79 8.98 3.17 19.21
C VAL A 79 9.62 1.94 19.81
N ASN A 80 9.07 1.47 20.93
CA ASN A 80 9.56 0.31 21.65
C ASN A 80 8.46 -0.74 21.74
N ASP A 81 8.75 -1.93 21.24
CA ASP A 81 7.90 -3.11 21.26
C ASP A 81 6.43 -2.85 20.93
N LEU A 82 6.16 -2.06 19.88
CA LEU A 82 4.79 -1.83 19.42
C LEU A 82 4.28 -3.08 18.73
N ASP A 83 3.21 -3.68 19.26
CA ASP A 83 2.55 -4.82 18.63
C ASP A 83 2.11 -4.46 17.20
N LEU A 84 2.66 -5.16 16.21
CA LEU A 84 2.43 -4.84 14.80
C LEU A 84 0.95 -4.94 14.42
N ARG A 85 0.17 -5.77 15.13
CA ARG A 85 -1.29 -5.89 14.92
C ARG A 85 -2.03 -4.56 15.11
N GLN A 86 -1.48 -3.64 15.90
CA GLN A 86 -2.08 -2.32 16.12
C GLN A 86 -1.95 -1.38 14.92
N ILE A 87 -1.12 -1.73 13.93
CA ILE A 87 -0.93 -0.95 12.71
C ILE A 87 -1.20 -1.78 11.46
N THR A 88 -1.73 -2.99 11.61
CA THR A 88 -2.04 -3.87 10.48
C THR A 88 -3.51 -3.74 10.09
N SER A 89 -3.75 -3.45 8.82
CA SER A 89 -5.09 -3.20 8.28
C SER A 89 -5.48 -4.28 7.28
N PRO A 90 -6.38 -5.21 7.62
CA PRO A 90 -6.97 -6.09 6.64
C PRO A 90 -7.98 -5.34 5.73
N PRO A 91 -8.36 -5.92 4.58
CA PRO A 91 -9.25 -5.29 3.61
C PRO A 91 -10.68 -5.03 4.10
N GLU A 92 -11.20 -5.80 5.06
CA GLU A 92 -12.62 -5.72 5.43
C GLU A 92 -12.92 -4.60 6.45
N GLN A 93 -11.88 -4.10 7.13
CA GLN A 93 -12.08 -3.01 8.11
C GLN A 93 -12.62 -1.75 7.42
N SER A 94 -13.42 -0.94 8.13
CA SER A 94 -13.88 0.35 7.60
C SER A 94 -12.79 1.43 7.63
N GLU A 95 -11.76 1.25 8.47
CA GLU A 95 -10.65 2.16 8.64
C GLU A 95 -9.33 1.39 8.55
N TYR A 96 -8.27 2.04 8.06
CA TYR A 96 -6.92 1.53 8.24
C TYR A 96 -6.35 1.95 9.61
N LEU A 97 -5.60 1.03 10.20
CA LEU A 97 -4.79 1.20 11.39
C LEU A 97 -3.38 1.66 10.97
N GLU A 98 -2.92 2.77 11.52
CA GLU A 98 -1.61 3.34 11.21
C GLU A 98 -0.99 3.95 12.47
N ILE A 99 0.33 4.04 12.49
CA ILE A 99 1.06 4.84 13.46
C ILE A 99 1.57 6.13 12.81
N PHE A 100 1.25 7.27 13.41
CA PHE A 100 1.84 8.56 13.04
C PHE A 100 3.18 8.75 13.74
N LEU A 101 4.21 9.08 12.97
CA LEU A 101 5.59 9.17 13.44
C LEU A 101 6.20 10.56 13.21
N ASN A 102 6.01 11.12 12.01
CA ASN A 102 6.51 12.45 11.61
C ASN A 102 7.97 12.75 12.02
N GLN A 103 8.88 11.79 11.84
CA GLN A 103 10.28 11.90 12.29
C GLN A 103 11.24 11.15 11.35
N HIS A 104 12.54 11.44 11.46
CA HIS A 104 13.61 10.69 10.79
C HIS A 104 14.04 9.49 11.64
N PHE A 105 14.10 8.31 11.02
CA PHE A 105 14.54 7.07 11.67
C PHE A 105 15.79 6.52 11.00
N ASN A 106 16.62 5.87 11.80
CA ASN A 106 17.66 4.99 11.30
C ASN A 106 17.03 3.59 11.07
N LEU A 107 16.54 3.36 9.85
CA LEU A 107 15.87 2.10 9.50
C LEU A 107 16.82 0.90 9.44
N GLU A 108 18.12 1.12 9.25
CA GLU A 108 19.14 0.07 9.33
C GLU A 108 19.20 -0.53 10.74
N ASN A 109 19.10 0.33 11.76
CA ASN A 109 19.06 -0.08 13.16
C ASN A 109 17.66 -0.46 13.66
N SER A 110 16.61 -0.01 12.98
CA SER A 110 15.22 -0.33 13.31
C SER A 110 14.86 -1.76 12.86
N TYR A 111 13.93 -2.39 13.57
CA TYR A 111 13.65 -3.81 13.37
C TYR A 111 12.25 -4.20 13.80
N ILE A 112 11.81 -5.36 13.31
CA ILE A 112 10.69 -6.12 13.86
C ILE A 112 11.29 -7.30 14.62
N SER A 113 10.99 -7.40 15.92
CA SER A 113 11.22 -8.63 16.66
C SER A 113 9.97 -9.49 16.57
N TYR A 114 10.13 -10.79 16.39
CA TYR A 114 9.00 -11.68 16.27
C TYR A 114 9.32 -13.09 16.75
N LYS A 115 8.28 -13.90 16.89
CA LYS A 115 8.41 -15.32 17.15
C LYS A 115 7.34 -16.05 16.35
N ASN A 116 7.74 -16.71 15.28
CA ASN A 116 6.84 -17.58 14.54
C ASN A 116 6.63 -18.88 15.34
N ILE A 117 5.46 -19.04 15.94
CA ILE A 117 5.06 -20.29 16.63
C ILE A 117 4.18 -21.19 15.73
N GLY A 118 3.99 -20.83 14.47
CA GLY A 118 3.26 -21.59 13.47
C GLY A 118 4.06 -22.75 12.86
N ASN A 119 3.36 -23.55 12.04
CA ASN A 119 3.96 -24.68 11.32
C ASN A 119 4.56 -24.28 9.95
N THR A 120 4.45 -23.01 9.56
CA THR A 120 4.93 -22.51 8.27
C THR A 120 6.40 -22.11 8.33
N GLU A 121 7.13 -22.35 7.23
CA GLU A 121 8.56 -22.02 7.14
C GLU A 121 8.80 -20.51 6.96
N SER A 122 7.85 -19.79 6.35
CA SER A 122 7.90 -18.35 6.19
C SER A 122 6.51 -17.74 6.05
N GLU A 123 6.32 -16.56 6.61
CA GLU A 123 5.12 -15.73 6.42
C GLU A 123 5.49 -14.39 5.79
N LEU A 124 4.61 -13.82 4.96
CA LEU A 124 4.83 -12.54 4.28
C LEU A 124 3.85 -11.47 4.76
N ILE A 125 4.37 -10.33 5.21
CA ILE A 125 3.61 -9.11 5.48
C ILE A 125 4.10 -8.01 4.54
N LEU A 126 3.20 -7.14 4.09
CA LEU A 126 3.60 -5.89 3.44
C LEU A 126 3.55 -4.74 4.44
N LEU A 127 4.67 -4.03 4.57
CA LEU A 127 4.76 -2.83 5.40
C LEU A 127 4.80 -1.61 4.50
N TYR A 128 3.82 -0.73 4.65
CA TYR A 128 3.74 0.54 3.95
C TYR A 128 4.35 1.64 4.82
N ILE A 129 5.34 2.32 4.28
CA ILE A 129 5.99 3.45 4.93
C ILE A 129 5.71 4.72 4.11
N PHE A 130 4.93 5.63 4.69
CA PHE A 130 4.63 6.93 4.09
C PHE A 130 5.68 7.95 4.49
N TYR A 131 6.27 8.65 3.52
CA TYR A 131 7.39 9.55 3.76
C TYR A 131 7.35 10.80 2.89
N GLN A 132 8.09 11.80 3.34
CA GLN A 132 8.26 13.06 2.62
C GLN A 132 9.72 13.31 2.23
N THR A 133 9.90 13.81 1.02
CA THR A 133 11.16 14.31 0.47
C THR A 133 11.22 15.84 0.50
N ARG A 134 10.06 16.50 0.56
CA ARG A 134 9.88 17.95 0.70
C ARG A 134 8.73 18.26 1.65
N LYS A 135 8.63 19.51 2.11
CA LYS A 135 7.44 19.98 2.85
C LYS A 135 6.19 19.80 1.98
N PHE A 136 5.07 19.44 2.62
CA PHE A 136 3.78 19.41 1.97
C PHE A 136 3.42 20.78 1.41
N ASN A 137 2.75 20.78 0.26
CA ASN A 137 2.10 21.96 -0.28
C ASN A 137 1.00 22.42 0.67
N LYS A 138 0.61 23.70 0.58
CA LYS A 138 -0.57 24.17 1.29
C LYS A 138 -1.77 23.40 0.76
N PHE A 139 -2.39 22.60 1.63
CA PHE A 139 -3.57 21.81 1.25
C PHE A 139 -4.73 22.76 0.91
N ASN A 140 -5.44 22.43 -0.16
CA ASN A 140 -6.66 23.11 -0.61
C ASN A 140 -7.70 22.02 -0.93
N ASP A 141 -8.84 22.08 -0.28
CA ASP A 141 -9.99 21.17 -0.41
C ASP A 141 -10.88 21.47 -1.62
N GLU A 142 -10.67 22.58 -2.33
CA GLU A 142 -11.41 22.92 -3.55
C GLU A 142 -11.19 21.89 -4.66
N ILE A 143 -12.27 21.25 -5.13
CA ILE A 143 -12.21 20.29 -6.25
C ILE A 143 -12.31 21.06 -7.57
N ASN A 144 -11.27 21.01 -8.40
CA ASN A 144 -11.23 21.67 -9.70
C ASN A 144 -11.79 20.78 -10.83
N GLY A 145 -11.83 19.47 -10.60
CA GLY A 145 -12.47 18.53 -11.51
C GLY A 145 -12.17 17.09 -11.15
N THR A 146 -12.80 16.19 -11.90
CA THR A 146 -12.58 14.75 -11.80
C THR A 146 -12.50 14.13 -13.18
N PHE A 147 -11.84 12.97 -13.28
CA PHE A 147 -11.97 12.08 -14.42
C PHE A 147 -11.92 10.63 -13.95
N THR A 148 -12.56 9.75 -14.70
CA THR A 148 -12.67 8.33 -14.36
C THR A 148 -12.11 7.49 -15.49
N ILE A 149 -11.42 6.42 -15.13
CA ILE A 149 -11.00 5.36 -16.05
C ILE A 149 -11.58 4.03 -15.60
N SER A 150 -11.91 3.18 -16.56
CA SER A 150 -12.34 1.80 -16.35
C SER A 150 -11.27 0.88 -16.92
N ILE A 151 -10.74 -0.02 -16.09
CA ILE A 151 -9.65 -0.92 -16.45
C ILE A 151 -10.19 -2.35 -16.49
N ASP A 152 -10.17 -2.93 -17.67
CA ASP A 152 -10.52 -4.34 -17.87
C ASP A 152 -9.29 -5.22 -17.60
N THR A 153 -9.43 -6.16 -16.67
CA THR A 153 -8.40 -7.18 -16.43
C THR A 153 -8.63 -8.39 -17.31
N THR A 154 -7.56 -8.87 -17.95
CA THR A 154 -7.58 -10.01 -18.87
C THR A 154 -6.90 -11.25 -18.29
N SER A 155 -6.09 -11.08 -17.23
CA SER A 155 -5.42 -12.17 -16.55
C SER A 155 -5.29 -11.90 -15.06
N ASN A 156 -5.04 -12.94 -14.28
CA ASN A 156 -4.96 -12.86 -12.83
C ASN A 156 -3.65 -12.23 -12.31
N ASN A 157 -2.63 -12.14 -13.18
CA ASN A 157 -1.34 -11.53 -12.89
C ASN A 157 -0.84 -10.68 -14.07
N GLU A 158 -1.12 -9.38 -14.01
CA GLU A 158 -0.67 -8.44 -15.04
C GLU A 158 -0.39 -7.06 -14.47
N ASN A 159 0.36 -6.27 -15.24
CA ASN A 159 0.58 -4.86 -14.99
C ASN A 159 0.01 -4.07 -16.17
N ILE A 160 -1.07 -3.34 -15.93
CA ILE A 160 -1.79 -2.54 -16.92
C ILE A 160 -1.33 -1.10 -16.81
N LYS A 161 -0.77 -0.56 -17.90
CA LYS A 161 -0.28 0.82 -17.93
C LYS A 161 -1.45 1.80 -17.94
N LEU A 162 -1.43 2.79 -17.05
CA LEU A 162 -2.53 3.74 -16.91
C LEU A 162 -2.69 4.67 -18.13
N SER A 163 -1.60 4.97 -18.86
CA SER A 163 -1.69 5.80 -20.07
C SER A 163 -2.52 5.21 -21.21
N ASN A 164 -2.85 3.91 -21.15
CA ASN A 164 -3.77 3.29 -22.10
C ASN A 164 -5.22 3.80 -21.94
N TYR A 165 -5.55 4.37 -20.78
CA TYR A 165 -6.92 4.77 -20.41
C TYR A 165 -7.06 6.27 -20.12
N VAL A 166 -5.95 7.00 -19.97
CA VAL A 166 -5.96 8.42 -19.60
C VAL A 166 -5.60 9.29 -20.80
N ASP A 167 -6.43 10.30 -21.09
CA ASP A 167 -6.10 11.32 -22.08
C ASP A 167 -4.83 12.09 -21.64
N ARG A 168 -3.90 12.27 -22.57
CA ARG A 168 -2.67 13.05 -22.40
C ARG A 168 -2.92 14.46 -21.89
N THR A 169 -4.08 15.06 -22.22
CA THR A 169 -4.45 16.40 -21.72
C THR A 169 -4.56 16.45 -20.19
N LEU A 170 -4.98 15.35 -19.57
CA LEU A 170 -5.16 15.21 -18.12
C LEU A 170 -3.84 14.94 -17.37
N SER A 171 -2.78 14.58 -18.09
CA SER A 171 -1.46 14.22 -17.51
C SER A 171 -0.72 15.37 -16.81
N LYS A 172 -1.21 16.60 -16.89
CA LYS A 172 -0.59 17.78 -16.28
C LYS A 172 -1.26 18.19 -14.97
N LEU A 173 -2.36 17.54 -14.62
CA LEU A 173 -3.18 17.93 -13.48
C LEU A 173 -2.55 17.40 -12.17
N PRO A 174 -2.47 18.23 -11.13
CA PRO A 174 -2.00 17.81 -9.82
C PRO A 174 -3.12 17.03 -9.11
N ILE A 175 -2.98 15.71 -9.07
CA ILE A 175 -3.99 14.84 -8.45
C ILE A 175 -3.94 15.01 -6.93
N LYS A 176 -5.09 15.28 -6.33
CA LYS A 176 -5.34 15.45 -4.90
C LYS A 176 -5.85 14.17 -4.24
N GLN A 177 -6.55 13.33 -4.99
CA GLN A 177 -7.09 12.08 -4.48
C GLN A 177 -7.32 11.12 -5.65
N ILE A 178 -7.17 9.84 -5.37
CA ILE A 178 -7.60 8.75 -6.24
C ILE A 178 -8.59 7.95 -5.40
N ILE A 179 -9.75 7.65 -5.97
CA ILE A 179 -10.75 6.79 -5.33
C ILE A 179 -11.10 5.64 -6.26
N THR A 180 -11.51 4.53 -5.67
CA THR A 180 -12.10 3.39 -6.39
C THR A 180 -13.44 3.07 -5.76
N GLN A 181 -14.35 2.52 -6.55
CA GLN A 181 -15.60 1.96 -6.05
C GLN A 181 -15.50 0.46 -6.23
N MET A 182 -15.25 -0.29 -5.15
CA MET A 182 -15.28 -1.76 -5.21
C MET A 182 -16.30 -2.27 -4.22
N ASN A 183 -17.19 -3.14 -4.70
CA ASN A 183 -18.08 -3.89 -3.83
C ASN A 183 -17.26 -4.81 -2.94
N TYR A 184 -17.70 -4.95 -1.69
CA TYR A 184 -17.06 -5.79 -0.69
C TYR A 184 -16.91 -7.25 -1.15
N ASP A 185 -17.96 -7.80 -1.78
CA ASP A 185 -17.99 -9.18 -2.28
C ASP A 185 -17.15 -9.37 -3.56
N GLU A 186 -16.68 -8.26 -4.16
CA GLU A 186 -15.93 -8.22 -5.41
C GLU A 186 -14.54 -7.58 -5.22
N LEU A 187 -13.97 -7.65 -4.01
CA LEU A 187 -12.66 -7.09 -3.72
C LEU A 187 -11.61 -7.65 -4.69
N SER A 188 -11.34 -6.89 -5.73
CA SER A 188 -10.20 -7.12 -6.61
C SER A 188 -8.95 -6.70 -5.85
N TYR A 189 -8.05 -7.65 -5.64
CA TYR A 189 -6.79 -7.44 -4.93
C TYR A 189 -5.76 -6.88 -5.90
N GLY A 190 -6.00 -5.64 -6.28
CA GLY A 190 -5.12 -4.86 -7.14
C GLY A 190 -4.33 -3.80 -6.38
N TYR A 191 -3.26 -3.35 -7.02
CA TYR A 191 -2.39 -2.32 -6.49
C TYR A 191 -2.21 -1.19 -7.51
N LEU A 192 -2.13 0.05 -7.04
CA LEU A 192 -1.69 1.19 -7.83
C LEU A 192 -0.22 1.45 -7.60
N ASP A 193 0.51 1.44 -8.69
CA ASP A 193 1.92 1.75 -8.71
C ASP A 193 2.13 3.09 -9.43
N ILE A 194 2.14 4.18 -8.68
CA ILE A 194 2.09 5.55 -9.22
C ILE A 194 3.47 6.20 -9.20
N ILE A 195 3.88 6.79 -10.32
CA ILE A 195 5.09 7.61 -10.43
C ILE A 195 4.68 9.05 -10.72
N GLY A 196 5.13 9.98 -9.89
CA GLY A 196 5.00 11.41 -10.10
C GLY A 196 6.10 11.94 -11.03
N LYS A 197 5.79 13.00 -11.79
CA LYS A 197 6.75 13.66 -12.69
C LYS A 197 7.92 14.31 -11.95
N ASN A 198 7.78 14.61 -10.66
CA ASN A 198 8.85 15.21 -9.84
C ASN A 198 9.55 14.19 -8.92
N GLY A 199 9.40 12.89 -9.23
CA GLY A 199 10.03 11.81 -8.49
C GLY A 199 9.24 11.32 -7.29
N GLU A 200 8.00 11.80 -7.09
CA GLU A 200 7.08 11.19 -6.13
C GLU A 200 6.77 9.74 -6.51
N ARG A 201 6.53 8.87 -5.51
CA ARG A 201 6.23 7.45 -5.75
C ARG A 201 5.23 6.92 -4.74
N LEU A 202 4.14 6.33 -5.22
CA LEU A 202 3.26 5.46 -4.43
C LEU A 202 3.52 4.03 -4.90
N GLU A 203 4.36 3.30 -4.18
CA GLU A 203 4.75 1.94 -4.55
C GLU A 203 3.66 0.95 -4.14
N TYR A 204 3.01 0.33 -5.12
CA TYR A 204 1.97 -0.69 -4.96
C TYR A 204 0.95 -0.39 -3.85
N LEU A 205 0.31 0.78 -3.90
CA LEU A 205 -0.76 1.15 -2.98
C LEU A 205 -1.99 0.26 -3.22
N PRO A 206 -2.45 -0.53 -2.25
CA PRO A 206 -3.61 -1.40 -2.44
C PRO A 206 -4.88 -0.61 -2.73
N LEU A 207 -5.71 -1.10 -3.65
CA LEU A 207 -6.95 -0.42 -4.03
C LEU A 207 -7.91 -0.22 -2.86
N TYR A 208 -7.98 -1.17 -1.93
CA TYR A 208 -8.93 -1.08 -0.82
C TYR A 208 -8.57 0.06 0.17
N PHE A 209 -7.33 0.59 0.17
CA PHE A 209 -6.98 1.79 0.95
C PHE A 209 -7.55 3.09 0.38
N ILE A 210 -7.91 3.08 -0.90
CA ILE A 210 -8.47 4.23 -1.60
C ILE A 210 -9.94 3.98 -2.01
N ASN A 211 -10.58 2.99 -1.39
CA ASN A 211 -11.98 2.69 -1.66
C ASN A 211 -12.90 3.71 -0.99
N ASP A 212 -13.97 4.11 -1.67
CA ASP A 212 -14.87 5.19 -1.26
C ASP A 212 -15.72 4.86 -0.01
N TYR A 213 -15.92 3.58 0.31
CA TYR A 213 -16.61 3.17 1.53
C TYR A 213 -15.78 3.34 2.81
N ARG A 214 -14.46 3.59 2.70
CA ARG A 214 -13.58 3.75 3.86
C ARG A 214 -13.84 5.09 4.55
N SER A 215 -13.87 5.10 5.88
CA SER A 215 -14.10 6.32 6.66
C SER A 215 -12.92 7.30 6.65
N LYS A 216 -11.70 6.78 6.43
CA LYS A 216 -10.47 7.57 6.37
C LYS A 216 -10.04 7.78 4.93
N GLU A 217 -10.06 9.03 4.49
CA GLU A 217 -9.63 9.40 3.14
C GLU A 217 -8.11 9.55 3.03
N ILE A 218 -7.56 9.16 1.89
CA ILE A 218 -6.16 9.39 1.50
C ILE A 218 -6.10 10.52 0.49
N TYR A 219 -5.45 11.60 0.89
CA TYR A 219 -5.15 12.74 0.02
C TYR A 219 -3.70 12.67 -0.44
N LEU A 220 -3.45 13.07 -1.68
CA LEU A 220 -2.14 13.23 -2.27
C LEU A 220 -1.68 14.69 -2.14
N ASP A 221 -0.38 14.91 -2.00
CA ASP A 221 0.26 16.23 -1.97
C ASP A 221 0.34 16.90 -3.36
N GLY A 222 -0.76 16.85 -4.13
CA GLY A 222 -0.88 17.41 -5.48
C GLY A 222 0.06 16.76 -6.48
N ILE A 223 0.06 15.43 -6.56
CA ILE A 223 1.00 14.67 -7.40
C ILE A 223 0.60 14.80 -8.87
N VAL A 224 1.51 15.33 -9.70
CA VAL A 224 1.35 15.27 -11.16
C VAL A 224 1.84 13.91 -11.64
N ILE A 225 0.91 13.04 -12.02
CA ILE A 225 1.21 11.63 -12.35
C ILE A 225 1.86 11.51 -13.75
N ASP A 226 2.92 10.72 -13.83
CA ASP A 226 3.50 10.21 -15.08
C ASP A 226 2.78 8.90 -15.45
N PHE A 227 1.64 9.00 -16.13
CA PHE A 227 0.80 7.86 -16.49
C PHE A 227 1.50 6.84 -17.40
N GLU A 228 2.55 7.24 -18.13
CA GLU A 228 3.35 6.33 -18.95
C GLU A 228 4.23 5.38 -18.14
N LYS A 229 4.48 5.71 -16.88
CA LYS A 229 5.29 4.91 -15.94
C LYS A 229 4.48 4.43 -14.74
N SER A 230 3.17 4.69 -14.73
CA SER A 230 2.28 4.30 -13.65
C SER A 230 1.40 3.14 -14.10
N PHE A 231 1.13 2.21 -13.19
CA PHE A 231 0.47 0.96 -13.50
C PHE A 231 -0.62 0.64 -12.48
N TYR A 232 -1.68 0.00 -12.97
CA TYR A 232 -2.51 -0.87 -12.16
C TYR A 232 -1.89 -2.28 -12.20
N CYS A 233 -1.70 -2.90 -11.04
CA CYS A 233 -1.09 -4.21 -10.91
C CYS A 233 -2.14 -5.19 -10.38
N ASN A 234 -2.60 -6.09 -11.24
CA ASN A 234 -3.59 -7.10 -10.90
C ASN A 234 -2.90 -8.31 -10.27
N ARG A 235 -3.33 -8.73 -9.08
CA ARG A 235 -2.77 -9.88 -8.34
C ARG A 235 -3.88 -10.71 -7.72
N ASN A 236 -4.78 -11.19 -8.58
CA ASN A 236 -5.90 -12.02 -8.17
C ASN A 236 -5.53 -13.50 -8.29
N ILE A 237 -6.22 -14.33 -7.53
CA ILE A 237 -6.11 -15.80 -7.63
C ILE A 237 -7.04 -16.33 -8.71
N VAL A 238 -8.17 -15.67 -8.90
CA VAL A 238 -9.19 -16.02 -9.87
C VAL A 238 -8.61 -15.92 -11.28
N ASP A 239 -8.58 -17.06 -11.98
CA ASP A 239 -8.18 -17.12 -13.38
C ASP A 239 -9.33 -16.63 -14.26
N TYR A 240 -9.23 -15.37 -14.71
CA TYR A 240 -10.19 -14.73 -15.58
C TYR A 240 -10.35 -15.40 -16.96
N SER A 241 -9.41 -16.25 -17.38
CA SER A 241 -9.54 -16.98 -18.65
C SER A 241 -10.67 -18.02 -18.65
N GLN A 242 -11.19 -18.36 -17.47
CA GLN A 242 -12.28 -19.32 -17.28
C GLN A 242 -13.62 -18.68 -16.87
N MET A 243 -13.67 -17.35 -16.73
CA MET A 243 -14.88 -16.61 -16.42
C MET A 243 -15.58 -16.12 -17.70
N ASP A 244 -16.91 -15.96 -17.64
CA ASP A 244 -17.63 -15.25 -18.69
C ASP A 244 -17.10 -13.81 -18.74
N PRO A 245 -16.68 -13.27 -19.91
CA PRO A 245 -16.24 -11.89 -20.03
C PRO A 245 -17.28 -10.86 -19.55
N ASN A 246 -18.56 -11.22 -19.54
CA ASN A 246 -19.63 -10.36 -19.02
C ASN A 246 -19.70 -10.33 -17.49
N ASP A 247 -19.04 -11.27 -16.80
CA ASP A 247 -18.96 -11.35 -15.34
C ASP A 247 -17.72 -10.63 -14.78
N ILE A 248 -16.83 -10.12 -15.65
CA ILE A 248 -15.64 -9.39 -15.24
C ILE A 248 -16.02 -7.91 -15.07
N ASN A 249 -16.21 -7.49 -13.82
CA ASN A 249 -16.41 -6.08 -13.52
C ASN A 249 -15.10 -5.30 -13.69
N PRO A 250 -15.08 -4.22 -14.49
CA PRO A 250 -13.90 -3.41 -14.67
C PRO A 250 -13.55 -2.69 -13.36
N ILE A 251 -12.26 -2.48 -13.15
CA ILE A 251 -11.77 -1.64 -12.04
C ILE A 251 -11.98 -0.19 -12.41
N VAL A 252 -12.77 0.52 -11.62
CA VAL A 252 -13.07 1.94 -11.84
C VAL A 252 -12.24 2.80 -10.91
N LEU A 253 -11.39 3.65 -11.49
CA LEU A 253 -10.57 4.61 -10.76
C LEU A 253 -10.99 6.04 -11.10
N THR A 254 -11.32 6.82 -10.09
CA THR A 254 -11.62 8.25 -10.23
C THR A 254 -10.49 9.08 -9.65
N PHE A 255 -9.96 9.99 -10.46
CA PHE A 255 -8.90 10.92 -10.11
C PHE A 255 -9.50 12.31 -9.88
N ILE A 256 -9.17 12.93 -8.76
CA ILE A 256 -9.66 14.23 -8.31
C ILE A 256 -8.47 15.21 -8.29
N TYR A 257 -8.63 16.40 -8.89
CA TYR A 257 -7.57 17.43 -9.00
C TYR A 257 -8.09 18.85 -8.71
#